data_AF-A0A3N2KI85-F1
#
_entry.id   AF-A0A3N2KI85-F1
#
_cell.length_a   1.000
_cell.length_b   1.000
_cell.length_c   1.000
_cell.angle_alpha   90.00
_cell.angle_beta   90.00
_cell.angle_gamma   90.00
#
_symmetry.space_group_name_H-M   'P 1'
#
loop_
_entity.id
_entity.type
_entity.pdbx_description
1 polymer ?
#
loop_
_entity_poly.entity_id
_entity_poly.type
_entity_poly.pdbx_seq_one_letter_code
_entity_poly.pdbx_strand_id
1 'polypeptide(L)'
;MALVNFNKKFYFLPHTVGAATNDGQTAVINTESILNGICQPEEKWSYNNLGGVISPYGNYVLDAEWEWKNDTYTAFKEGVTPPATYPFDTHFSYPFFNNDGTIDNTKTDRWLTSLCVDVVADSKEDDNTWTTEGKTDKGYKIWKYAPENTIPSVNGQINSLSTGVVFKAKMKATSDALNSTDEDTRALANKINNTDKTLGNSYTDDILYAFGGRIFRTWENVRKAAIEAAAPKITWIIDDEKTGAGHWELSEINRTNSLYKAVFGDDGGCGNFKFTYVEKDANGNVITDKDGNPIKHEGVIADTKPTLENTANAAWTAWANDGKKPEGALKEAFKTAVTKAEFTIYQSSYDEELGGWGYYCYYYYWNRHNDNLNNGVMGPMEFAVVRNNVYKLAVTKISRLGHPRISENDPDKPTPGRPDEKEDVYLTVTAQVLPWVVRVNNIEF
;
A
#
# COMPACT_ATOMS: atom_id res chain seq x y z
N MET A 1 -26.16 -10.69 -25.64
CA MET A 1 -26.21 -10.32 -27.08
C MET A 1 -24.83 -10.46 -27.67
N ALA A 2 -24.68 -11.16 -28.80
CA ALA A 2 -23.90 -10.72 -29.97
C ALA A 2 -23.89 -11.84 -31.04
N LEU A 3 -24.98 -11.97 -31.80
CA LEU A 3 -24.93 -12.51 -33.15
C LEU A 3 -25.05 -11.30 -34.07
N VAL A 4 -23.97 -10.90 -34.73
CA VAL A 4 -24.00 -9.73 -35.63
C VAL A 4 -23.81 -10.21 -37.06
N ASN A 5 -24.75 -9.88 -37.94
CA ASN A 5 -24.66 -10.16 -39.36
C ASN A 5 -24.04 -8.94 -40.07
N PHE A 6 -22.77 -9.07 -40.46
CA PHE A 6 -22.14 -8.13 -41.39
C PHE A 6 -21.96 -8.84 -42.72
N ASN A 7 -22.64 -8.35 -43.76
CA ASN A 7 -22.47 -8.79 -45.14
C ASN A 7 -22.56 -10.32 -45.33
N LYS A 8 -23.59 -10.96 -44.75
CA LYS A 8 -23.85 -12.41 -44.77
C LYS A 8 -22.82 -13.27 -44.01
N LYS A 9 -21.99 -12.66 -43.18
CA LYS A 9 -21.16 -13.36 -42.19
C LYS A 9 -21.70 -13.09 -40.80
N PHE A 10 -21.91 -14.17 -40.04
CA PHE A 10 -22.29 -14.10 -38.64
C PHE A 10 -21.03 -14.06 -37.78
N TYR A 11 -20.97 -13.06 -36.92
CA TYR A 11 -19.96 -12.94 -35.87
C TYR A 11 -20.64 -13.30 -34.56
N PHE A 12 -20.04 -14.22 -33.83
CA PHE A 12 -20.45 -14.60 -32.48
C PHE A 12 -19.31 -14.26 -31.53
N LEU A 13 -19.67 -13.79 -30.34
CA LEU A 13 -18.73 -13.64 -29.24
C LEU A 13 -19.06 -14.75 -28.24
N PRO A 14 -18.15 -15.74 -28.03
CA PRO A 14 -18.29 -16.64 -26.90
C PRO A 14 -18.37 -15.80 -25.63
N HIS A 15 -19.33 -16.11 -24.77
CA HIS A 15 -19.52 -15.36 -23.53
C HIS A 15 -18.92 -16.11 -22.34
N THR A 16 -19.07 -17.43 -22.32
CA THR A 16 -18.56 -18.27 -21.23
C THR A 16 -17.81 -19.49 -21.72
N VAL A 17 -17.06 -20.12 -20.84
CA VAL A 17 -16.41 -21.42 -21.04
C VAL A 17 -16.49 -22.21 -19.74
N GLY A 18 -16.57 -23.54 -19.84
CA GLY A 18 -16.57 -24.42 -18.66
C GLY A 18 -15.19 -24.52 -18.00
N ALA A 19 -15.13 -24.99 -16.76
CA ALA A 19 -13.85 -25.33 -16.14
C ALA A 19 -13.27 -26.66 -16.66
N ALA A 20 -11.94 -26.74 -16.65
CA ALA A 20 -11.18 -27.95 -17.02
C ALA A 20 -11.26 -29.05 -15.98
N THR A 21 -11.58 -28.67 -14.74
CA THR A 21 -11.58 -29.53 -13.58
C THR A 21 -12.78 -29.20 -12.69
N ASN A 22 -13.18 -30.18 -11.88
CA ASN A 22 -14.26 -30.04 -10.90
C ASN A 22 -13.90 -29.09 -9.74
N ASP A 23 -12.64 -28.69 -9.60
CA ASP A 23 -12.23 -27.68 -8.61
C ASP A 23 -12.26 -26.25 -9.17
N GLY A 24 -12.59 -26.08 -10.45
CA GLY A 24 -12.73 -24.77 -11.07
C GLY A 24 -11.42 -24.02 -11.30
N GLN A 25 -10.23 -24.63 -11.21
CA GLN A 25 -8.96 -23.88 -11.24
C GLN A 25 -8.68 -23.11 -12.55
N THR A 26 -9.04 -23.68 -13.70
CA THR A 26 -8.77 -23.09 -15.02
C THR A 26 -9.92 -23.42 -15.97
N ALA A 27 -10.21 -22.53 -16.92
CA ALA A 27 -11.17 -22.80 -17.98
C ALA A 27 -10.67 -23.82 -19.02
N VAL A 28 -11.58 -24.57 -19.63
CA VAL A 28 -11.32 -25.24 -20.93
C VAL A 28 -11.51 -24.21 -22.02
N ILE A 29 -10.44 -23.86 -22.73
CA ILE A 29 -10.52 -22.93 -23.86
C ILE A 29 -10.10 -23.66 -25.13
N ASN A 30 -11.09 -24.21 -25.82
CA ASN A 30 -10.96 -24.89 -27.10
C ASN A 30 -12.17 -24.60 -28.00
N THR A 31 -12.13 -25.00 -29.27
CA THR A 31 -13.21 -24.74 -30.23
C THR A 31 -14.58 -25.20 -29.73
N GLU A 32 -14.67 -26.36 -29.10
CA GLU A 32 -15.93 -26.91 -28.59
C GLU A 32 -16.50 -26.06 -27.44
N SER A 33 -15.68 -25.75 -26.44
CA SER A 33 -16.07 -24.90 -25.30
C SER A 33 -16.50 -23.49 -25.72
N ILE A 34 -15.81 -22.90 -26.70
CA ILE A 34 -16.13 -21.60 -27.28
C ILE A 34 -17.49 -21.63 -27.97
N LEU A 35 -17.75 -22.66 -28.78
CA LEU A 35 -19.03 -22.82 -29.48
C LEU A 35 -20.18 -23.06 -28.48
N ASN A 36 -19.95 -23.88 -27.45
CA ASN A 36 -20.92 -24.15 -26.40
C ASN A 36 -21.21 -22.90 -25.55
N GLY A 37 -20.22 -22.03 -25.40
CA GLY A 37 -20.25 -20.77 -24.65
C GLY A 37 -20.99 -19.61 -25.30
N ILE A 38 -21.46 -19.77 -26.55
CA ILE A 38 -22.17 -18.72 -27.27
C ILE A 38 -23.51 -18.45 -26.57
N CYS A 39 -23.71 -17.19 -26.16
CA CYS A 39 -24.94 -16.72 -25.52
C CYS A 39 -25.36 -17.45 -24.23
N GLN A 40 -24.46 -18.20 -23.59
CA GLN A 40 -24.74 -18.82 -22.30
C GLN A 40 -24.70 -17.79 -21.17
N PRO A 41 -25.54 -17.91 -20.14
CA PRO A 41 -25.45 -17.05 -18.96
C PRO A 41 -24.20 -17.38 -18.14
N GLU A 42 -23.75 -16.42 -17.33
CA GLU A 42 -22.81 -16.71 -16.26
C GLU A 42 -23.49 -17.65 -15.24
N GLU A 43 -22.78 -18.71 -14.84
CA GLU A 43 -23.17 -19.62 -13.78
C GLU A 43 -22.28 -19.38 -12.56
N LYS A 44 -22.92 -19.15 -11.41
CA LYS A 44 -22.23 -18.84 -10.16
C LYS A 44 -21.41 -20.03 -9.65
N TRP A 45 -20.23 -19.75 -9.11
CA TRP A 45 -19.42 -20.71 -8.37
C TRP A 45 -19.96 -20.94 -6.94
N SER A 46 -20.05 -22.21 -6.54
CA SER A 46 -20.49 -22.62 -5.21
C SER A 46 -19.31 -23.03 -4.33
N TYR A 47 -19.34 -22.63 -3.06
CA TYR A 47 -18.24 -22.87 -2.10
C TYR A 47 -18.76 -23.53 -0.82
N ASN A 48 -17.91 -24.34 -0.19
CA ASN A 48 -18.13 -24.83 1.17
C ASN A 48 -17.65 -23.80 2.22
N ASN A 49 -17.87 -24.08 3.51
CA ASN A 49 -17.48 -23.20 4.62
C ASN A 49 -15.96 -22.99 4.79
N LEU A 50 -15.13 -23.71 4.01
CA LEU A 50 -13.67 -23.59 3.99
C LEU A 50 -13.17 -22.92 2.70
N GLY A 51 -14.06 -22.38 1.86
CA GLY A 51 -13.72 -21.74 0.58
C GLY A 51 -13.43 -22.72 -0.57
N GLY A 52 -13.61 -24.02 -0.37
CA GLY A 52 -13.42 -25.03 -1.41
C GLY A 52 -14.62 -25.08 -2.37
N VAL A 53 -14.35 -25.18 -3.67
CA VAL A 53 -15.36 -25.27 -4.74
C VAL A 53 -16.17 -26.57 -4.61
N ILE A 54 -17.50 -26.47 -4.77
CA ILE A 54 -18.45 -27.60 -4.71
C ILE A 54 -19.46 -27.55 -5.85
N SER A 55 -20.10 -28.68 -6.12
CA SER A 55 -21.18 -28.78 -7.12
C SER A 55 -22.48 -28.12 -6.62
N PRO A 56 -23.25 -27.42 -7.49
CA PRO A 56 -23.00 -27.21 -8.91
C PRO A 56 -21.84 -26.23 -9.16
N TYR A 57 -20.99 -26.58 -10.12
CA TYR A 57 -19.85 -25.76 -10.55
C TYR A 57 -20.31 -24.60 -11.41
N GLY A 58 -19.58 -23.48 -11.33
CA GLY A 58 -19.82 -22.33 -12.17
C GLY A 58 -19.14 -22.44 -13.54
N ASN A 59 -19.24 -21.37 -14.31
CA ASN A 59 -18.51 -21.20 -15.56
C ASN A 59 -17.63 -19.95 -15.51
N TYR A 60 -16.71 -19.84 -16.46
CA TYR A 60 -15.86 -18.68 -16.63
C TYR A 60 -16.42 -17.76 -17.70
N VAL A 61 -16.60 -16.48 -17.40
CA VAL A 61 -16.84 -15.45 -18.43
C VAL A 61 -15.53 -15.22 -19.19
N LEU A 62 -15.61 -15.25 -20.52
CA LEU A 62 -14.44 -15.15 -21.39
C LEU A 62 -14.24 -13.70 -21.84
N ASP A 63 -13.15 -13.09 -21.37
CA ASP A 63 -12.72 -11.76 -21.77
C ASP A 63 -12.25 -11.70 -23.23
N ALA A 64 -12.38 -10.55 -23.88
CA ALA A 64 -11.91 -10.39 -25.27
C ALA A 64 -10.39 -10.55 -25.41
N GLU A 65 -9.62 -10.20 -24.38
CA GLU A 65 -8.15 -10.22 -24.34
C GLU A 65 -7.60 -11.44 -23.58
N TRP A 66 -8.40 -12.52 -23.43
CA TRP A 66 -8.03 -13.67 -22.61
C TRP A 66 -6.69 -14.33 -23.00
N GLU A 67 -6.35 -14.36 -24.30
CA GLU A 67 -5.07 -14.91 -24.80
C GLU A 67 -3.89 -14.12 -24.22
N TRP A 68 -3.92 -12.80 -24.38
CA TRP A 68 -2.87 -11.91 -23.87
C TRP A 68 -2.75 -11.99 -22.34
N LYS A 69 -3.88 -12.04 -21.62
CA LYS A 69 -3.89 -12.19 -20.17
C LYS A 69 -3.26 -13.51 -19.73
N ASN A 70 -3.58 -14.61 -20.43
CA ASN A 70 -3.02 -15.93 -20.12
C ASN A 70 -1.51 -16.00 -20.40
N ASP A 71 -1.05 -15.41 -21.51
CA ASP A 71 0.37 -15.29 -21.84
C ASP A 71 1.12 -14.45 -20.79
N THR A 72 0.52 -13.32 -20.39
CA THR A 72 1.07 -12.42 -19.37
C THR A 72 1.21 -13.15 -18.02
N TYR A 73 0.17 -13.83 -17.57
CA TYR A 73 0.21 -14.63 -16.35
C TYR A 73 1.29 -15.74 -16.42
N THR A 74 1.36 -16.46 -17.55
CA THR A 74 2.34 -17.54 -17.74
C THR A 74 3.78 -17.01 -17.64
N ALA A 75 4.05 -15.86 -18.26
CA ALA A 75 5.37 -15.21 -18.17
C ALA A 75 5.76 -14.88 -16.73
N PHE A 76 4.83 -14.39 -15.90
CA PHE A 76 5.08 -14.16 -14.48
C PHE A 76 5.31 -15.45 -13.68
N LYS A 77 4.51 -16.50 -13.96
CA LYS A 77 4.59 -17.78 -13.26
C LYS A 77 5.92 -18.49 -13.46
N GLU A 78 6.43 -18.48 -14.70
CA GLU A 78 7.66 -19.21 -15.06
C GLU A 78 8.93 -18.54 -14.54
N GLY A 79 8.82 -17.39 -13.85
CA GLY A 79 10.00 -16.62 -13.42
C GLY A 79 10.86 -16.16 -14.60
N VAL A 80 10.33 -16.23 -15.82
CA VAL A 80 10.90 -15.56 -16.98
C VAL A 80 10.96 -14.10 -16.57
N THR A 81 12.15 -13.49 -16.67
CA THR A 81 12.29 -12.07 -16.34
C THR A 81 11.22 -11.37 -17.15
N PRO A 82 10.26 -10.70 -16.48
CA PRO A 82 9.35 -9.78 -17.12
C PRO A 82 9.98 -9.11 -18.35
N PRO A 83 9.34 -9.10 -19.54
CA PRO A 83 9.84 -8.24 -20.59
C PRO A 83 10.08 -6.86 -19.98
N ALA A 84 11.21 -6.22 -20.33
CA ALA A 84 11.60 -4.94 -19.73
C ALA A 84 10.50 -3.88 -19.83
N THR A 85 9.54 -4.09 -20.73
CA THR A 85 8.30 -3.33 -20.86
C THR A 85 7.10 -4.24 -21.12
N TYR A 86 6.02 -4.04 -20.37
CA TYR A 86 4.68 -4.58 -20.60
C TYR A 86 3.80 -3.55 -21.31
N PRO A 87 3.06 -3.88 -22.37
CA PRO A 87 2.23 -2.91 -23.08
C PRO A 87 0.88 -2.67 -22.36
N PHE A 88 0.89 -2.37 -21.05
CA PHE A 88 -0.35 -2.21 -20.27
C PHE A 88 -1.24 -1.09 -20.82
N ASP A 89 -0.66 -0.02 -21.34
CA ASP A 89 -1.35 1.07 -22.01
C ASP A 89 -1.99 0.71 -23.36
N THR A 90 -1.65 -0.46 -23.92
CA THR A 90 -2.25 -0.99 -25.15
C THR A 90 -3.48 -1.85 -24.86
N HIS A 91 -3.47 -2.57 -23.73
CA HIS A 91 -4.55 -3.49 -23.36
C HIS A 91 -5.55 -2.91 -22.35
N PHE A 92 -5.17 -1.87 -21.60
CA PHE A 92 -6.04 -1.24 -20.60
C PHE A 92 -6.18 0.26 -20.82
N SER A 93 -7.41 0.77 -20.63
CA SER A 93 -7.68 2.22 -20.72
C SER A 93 -7.10 3.02 -19.56
N TYR A 94 -7.07 2.43 -18.36
CA TYR A 94 -6.58 3.05 -17.12
C TYR A 94 -5.63 2.09 -16.39
N PRO A 95 -4.43 1.80 -16.95
CA PRO A 95 -3.54 0.81 -16.39
C PRO A 95 -3.02 1.26 -15.02
N PHE A 96 -3.08 0.35 -14.04
CA PHE A 96 -2.58 0.59 -12.69
C PHE A 96 -1.06 0.69 -12.67
N PHE A 97 -0.37 -0.21 -13.38
CA PHE A 97 1.08 -0.19 -13.56
C PHE A 97 1.48 0.57 -14.81
N ASN A 98 2.63 1.25 -14.74
CA ASN A 98 3.36 1.70 -15.90
C ASN A 98 3.94 0.49 -16.66
N ASN A 99 4.31 0.69 -17.92
CA ASN A 99 4.86 -0.37 -18.75
C ASN A 99 6.17 -0.96 -18.19
N ASP A 100 6.91 -0.23 -17.35
CA ASP A 100 8.09 -0.72 -16.64
C ASP A 100 7.77 -1.46 -15.32
N GLY A 101 6.49 -1.64 -14.99
CA GLY A 101 6.01 -2.28 -13.77
C GLY A 101 6.00 -1.38 -12.53
N THR A 102 6.32 -0.08 -12.66
CA THR A 102 6.22 0.87 -11.54
C THR A 102 4.78 1.35 -11.33
N ILE A 103 4.48 1.84 -10.12
CA ILE A 103 3.20 2.47 -9.79
C ILE A 103 3.47 3.96 -9.59
N ASP A 104 3.10 4.78 -10.57
CA ASP A 104 3.24 6.24 -10.51
C ASP A 104 2.11 6.94 -11.29
N ASN A 105 1.26 7.65 -10.56
CA ASN A 105 0.19 8.51 -11.11
C ASN A 105 0.46 10.01 -10.84
N THR A 106 1.73 10.39 -10.59
CA THR A 106 2.07 11.76 -10.18
C THR A 106 2.34 12.72 -11.33
N LYS A 107 2.76 12.21 -12.50
CA LYS A 107 3.08 13.04 -13.68
C LYS A 107 1.86 13.35 -14.54
N THR A 108 1.03 12.35 -14.75
CA THR A 108 -0.20 12.42 -15.55
C THR A 108 -1.25 11.58 -14.86
N ASP A 109 -2.46 12.11 -14.71
CA ASP A 109 -3.57 11.35 -14.15
C ASP A 109 -4.06 10.30 -15.17
N ARG A 110 -3.50 9.10 -15.08
CA ARG A 110 -3.85 7.95 -15.93
C ARG A 110 -4.88 7.04 -15.29
N TRP A 111 -5.17 7.21 -14.00
CA TRP A 111 -6.19 6.46 -13.28
C TRP A 111 -7.57 7.10 -13.39
N LEU A 112 -7.67 8.25 -14.06
CA LEU A 112 -8.90 9.04 -14.18
C LEU A 112 -9.46 9.35 -12.79
N THR A 113 -8.73 10.12 -12.01
CA THR A 113 -9.04 10.41 -10.60
C THR A 113 -10.35 11.20 -10.48
N SER A 114 -11.04 11.04 -9.35
CA SER A 114 -12.22 11.84 -9.00
C SER A 114 -12.24 12.07 -7.49
N LEU A 115 -12.64 13.26 -7.06
CA LEU A 115 -12.84 13.51 -5.64
C LEU A 115 -14.03 12.72 -5.12
N CYS A 116 -13.84 12.05 -3.97
CA CYS A 116 -14.93 11.29 -3.34
C CYS A 116 -16.15 12.17 -3.06
N VAL A 117 -15.96 13.43 -2.67
CA VAL A 117 -17.07 14.38 -2.43
C VAL A 117 -17.90 14.63 -3.69
N ASP A 118 -17.27 14.68 -4.87
CA ASP A 118 -17.98 14.90 -6.13
C ASP A 118 -18.72 13.64 -6.59
N VAL A 119 -18.18 12.46 -6.27
CA VAL A 119 -18.79 11.17 -6.58
C VAL A 119 -20.04 10.94 -5.74
N VAL A 120 -20.00 11.31 -4.46
CA VAL A 120 -21.12 11.10 -3.51
C VAL A 120 -22.04 12.31 -3.37
N ALA A 121 -21.82 13.37 -4.15
CA ALA A 121 -22.61 14.59 -4.09
C ALA A 121 -24.09 14.34 -4.41
N ASP A 122 -24.98 15.07 -3.74
CA ASP A 122 -26.43 14.94 -3.92
C ASP A 122 -26.88 15.20 -5.36
N SER A 123 -26.14 16.03 -6.11
CA SER A 123 -26.40 16.37 -7.51
C SER A 123 -26.04 15.27 -8.51
N LYS A 124 -25.39 14.18 -8.08
CA LYS A 124 -25.13 13.02 -8.93
C LYS A 124 -26.34 12.12 -8.96
N GLU A 125 -26.59 11.49 -10.11
CA GLU A 125 -27.64 10.50 -10.26
C GLU A 125 -27.55 9.48 -9.11
N ASP A 126 -28.60 9.43 -8.30
CA ASP A 126 -28.90 8.28 -7.46
C ASP A 126 -29.87 7.38 -8.21
N ASP A 127 -29.63 6.09 -8.13
CA ASP A 127 -30.66 5.12 -8.50
C ASP A 127 -31.36 4.65 -7.21
N ASN A 128 -32.19 5.55 -6.66
CA ASN A 128 -33.05 5.24 -5.50
C ASN A 128 -34.20 4.28 -5.88
N THR A 129 -34.42 3.98 -7.17
CA THR A 129 -35.50 3.09 -7.61
C THR A 129 -35.21 1.61 -7.37
N TRP A 130 -33.98 1.29 -6.95
CA TRP A 130 -33.50 -0.06 -6.66
C TRP A 130 -33.78 -0.55 -5.23
N THR A 131 -34.08 0.34 -4.30
CA THR A 131 -34.53 -0.05 -2.95
C THR A 131 -36.04 -0.21 -2.99
N THR A 132 -36.50 -1.41 -2.70
CA THR A 132 -37.92 -1.73 -2.47
C THR A 132 -38.62 -0.63 -1.68
N GLU A 133 -39.84 -0.27 -2.10
CA GLU A 133 -40.69 0.75 -1.47
C GLU A 133 -40.53 0.76 0.07
N GLY A 134 -40.16 1.92 0.62
CA GLY A 134 -40.29 2.19 2.06
C GLY A 134 -39.01 2.29 2.89
N LYS A 135 -37.81 2.41 2.30
CA LYS A 135 -36.60 2.75 3.07
C LYS A 135 -36.00 4.09 2.66
N THR A 136 -35.79 4.93 3.67
CA THR A 136 -35.03 6.20 3.65
C THR A 136 -33.51 5.96 3.62
N ASP A 137 -33.06 4.91 2.94
CA ASP A 137 -31.64 4.64 2.79
C ASP A 137 -31.12 5.58 1.70
N LYS A 138 -30.18 6.46 2.04
CA LYS A 138 -29.48 7.30 1.06
C LYS A 138 -28.95 6.38 -0.04
N GLY A 139 -29.52 6.44 -1.25
CA GLY A 139 -29.17 5.50 -2.32
C GLY A 139 -27.69 5.49 -2.68
N TYR A 140 -27.29 4.52 -3.48
CA TYR A 140 -25.92 4.47 -4.00
C TYR A 140 -25.75 5.51 -5.12
N LYS A 141 -24.57 6.12 -5.16
CA LYS A 141 -24.20 7.06 -6.22
C LYS A 141 -23.37 6.34 -7.28
N ILE A 142 -23.73 6.54 -8.55
CA ILE A 142 -23.01 5.93 -9.66
C ILE A 142 -21.70 6.71 -9.86
N TRP A 143 -20.58 6.03 -9.66
CA TRP A 143 -19.26 6.61 -9.92
C TRP A 143 -18.87 6.48 -11.39
N LYS A 144 -18.71 5.23 -11.88
CA LYS A 144 -18.24 4.92 -13.22
C LYS A 144 -18.75 3.59 -13.74
N TYR A 145 -18.72 3.47 -15.07
CA TYR A 145 -18.82 2.21 -15.78
C TYR A 145 -17.41 1.64 -15.97
N ALA A 146 -17.24 0.35 -15.74
CA ALA A 146 -16.01 -0.37 -16.03
C ALA A 146 -16.24 -1.33 -17.22
N PRO A 147 -15.27 -1.49 -18.13
CA PRO A 147 -15.32 -2.55 -19.13
C PRO A 147 -15.29 -3.91 -18.44
N GLU A 148 -15.84 -4.92 -19.09
CA GLU A 148 -15.65 -6.30 -18.64
C GLU A 148 -14.16 -6.61 -18.56
N ASN A 149 -13.76 -7.19 -17.43
CA ASN A 149 -12.39 -7.61 -17.18
C ASN A 149 -12.46 -8.92 -16.39
N THR A 150 -12.34 -10.03 -17.10
CA THR A 150 -12.37 -11.37 -16.49
C THR A 150 -11.09 -12.14 -16.81
N ILE A 151 -10.78 -13.12 -15.96
CA ILE A 151 -9.58 -13.93 -16.07
C ILE A 151 -10.01 -15.39 -15.96
N PRO A 152 -9.84 -16.21 -17.02
CA PRO A 152 -10.35 -17.58 -17.05
C PRO A 152 -9.45 -18.59 -16.29
N SER A 153 -8.90 -18.17 -15.15
CA SER A 153 -8.07 -18.99 -14.26
C SER A 153 -7.97 -18.38 -12.87
N VAL A 154 -8.04 -19.24 -11.84
CA VAL A 154 -7.77 -18.86 -10.44
C VAL A 154 -6.41 -18.22 -10.30
N ASN A 155 -5.39 -18.83 -10.91
CA ASN A 155 -4.00 -18.38 -10.73
C ASN A 155 -3.68 -17.11 -11.51
N GLY A 156 -4.46 -16.80 -12.56
CA GLY A 156 -4.28 -15.60 -13.38
C GLY A 156 -4.72 -14.30 -12.70
N GLN A 157 -5.36 -14.38 -11.54
CA GLN A 157 -5.84 -13.23 -10.76
C GLN A 157 -4.67 -12.57 -10.02
N ILE A 158 -3.96 -11.71 -10.76
CA ILE A 158 -2.79 -10.96 -10.34
C ILE A 158 -3.01 -9.46 -10.53
N ASN A 159 -2.30 -8.64 -9.76
CA ASN A 159 -2.47 -7.18 -9.69
C ASN A 159 -2.45 -6.48 -11.06
N SER A 160 -1.72 -7.02 -12.05
CA SER A 160 -1.62 -6.41 -13.38
C SER A 160 -2.79 -6.69 -14.32
N LEU A 161 -3.63 -7.69 -14.01
CA LEU A 161 -4.69 -8.14 -14.92
C LEU A 161 -6.09 -7.81 -14.38
N SER A 162 -6.25 -7.70 -13.06
CA SER A 162 -7.53 -7.43 -12.42
C SER A 162 -7.91 -5.95 -12.38
N THR A 163 -9.20 -5.68 -12.16
CA THR A 163 -9.69 -4.31 -11.98
C THR A 163 -9.58 -3.89 -10.53
N GLY A 164 -8.92 -2.77 -10.27
CA GLY A 164 -8.76 -2.19 -8.95
C GLY A 164 -9.35 -0.79 -8.81
N VAL A 165 -9.65 -0.41 -7.57
CA VAL A 165 -9.95 0.95 -7.14
C VAL A 165 -8.79 1.43 -6.26
N VAL A 166 -8.23 2.58 -6.61
CA VAL A 166 -7.19 3.22 -5.81
C VAL A 166 -7.79 4.40 -5.05
N PHE A 167 -7.75 4.35 -3.73
CA PHE A 167 -8.10 5.49 -2.88
C PHE A 167 -6.84 6.28 -2.54
N LYS A 168 -6.85 7.57 -2.83
CA LYS A 168 -5.81 8.52 -2.40
C LYS A 168 -6.26 9.19 -1.11
N ALA A 169 -5.42 9.14 -0.08
CA ALA A 169 -5.68 9.78 1.20
C ALA A 169 -4.61 10.82 1.53
N LYS A 170 -5.04 11.91 2.18
CA LYS A 170 -4.16 12.88 2.84
C LYS A 170 -4.01 12.50 4.31
N MET A 171 -2.78 12.41 4.79
CA MET A 171 -2.51 12.18 6.21
C MET A 171 -2.96 13.40 7.02
N LYS A 172 -3.60 13.15 8.18
CA LYS A 172 -4.02 14.18 9.12
C LYS A 172 -3.68 13.73 10.54
N ALA A 173 -2.88 14.51 11.24
CA ALA A 173 -2.58 14.27 12.65
C ALA A 173 -3.78 14.66 13.53
N THR A 174 -3.95 13.91 14.61
CA THR A 174 -5.03 14.11 15.59
C THR A 174 -4.79 15.33 16.46
N SER A 175 -5.85 15.87 17.06
CA SER A 175 -5.74 16.96 18.04
C SER A 175 -4.88 16.57 19.24
N ASP A 176 -4.93 15.31 19.68
CA ASP A 176 -4.12 14.81 20.79
C ASP A 176 -2.62 14.86 20.46
N ALA A 177 -2.24 14.48 19.24
CA ALA A 177 -0.84 14.55 18.81
C ALA A 177 -0.34 15.99 18.70
N LEU A 178 -1.19 16.93 18.23
CA LEU A 178 -0.88 18.36 18.19
C LEU A 178 -0.69 18.97 19.59
N ASN A 179 -1.41 18.45 20.59
CA ASN A 179 -1.35 18.92 21.98
C ASN A 179 -0.43 18.07 22.86
N SER A 180 0.33 17.14 22.28
CA SER A 180 1.23 16.26 23.03
C SER A 180 2.28 17.07 23.79
N THR A 181 2.61 16.64 25.01
CA THR A 181 3.74 17.18 25.78
C THR A 181 5.08 16.74 25.19
N ASP A 182 5.12 15.61 24.49
CA ASP A 182 6.29 15.13 23.76
C ASP A 182 6.55 16.00 22.53
N GLU A 183 7.71 16.64 22.50
CA GLU A 183 8.09 17.61 21.46
C GLU A 183 8.20 16.96 20.09
N ASP A 184 8.77 15.75 20.01
CA ASP A 184 8.94 15.01 18.76
C ASP A 184 7.57 14.66 18.13
N THR A 185 6.62 14.18 18.94
CA THR A 185 5.23 13.89 18.54
C THR A 185 4.52 15.16 18.07
N ARG A 186 4.61 16.24 18.84
CA ARG A 186 3.98 17.53 18.49
C ARG A 186 4.57 18.11 17.21
N ALA A 187 5.88 18.02 17.03
CA ALA A 187 6.57 18.48 15.83
C ALA A 187 6.18 17.65 14.59
N LEU A 188 6.10 16.33 14.72
CA LEU A 188 5.58 15.44 13.67
C LEU A 188 4.14 15.81 13.29
N ALA A 189 3.25 15.98 14.29
CA ALA A 189 1.85 16.33 14.06
C ALA A 189 1.69 17.66 13.32
N ASN A 190 2.44 18.69 13.76
CA ASN A 190 2.48 19.98 13.08
C ASN A 190 2.98 19.87 11.65
N LYS A 191 3.97 19.01 11.39
CA LYS A 191 4.48 18.80 10.03
C LYS A 191 3.49 18.08 9.13
N ILE A 192 2.80 17.05 9.63
CA ILE A 192 1.75 16.32 8.89
C ILE A 192 0.62 17.27 8.50
N ASN A 193 0.18 18.13 9.42
CA ASN A 193 -0.91 19.08 9.20
C ASN A 193 -0.45 20.41 8.59
N ASN A 194 0.80 20.50 8.14
CA ASN A 194 1.34 21.75 7.62
C ASN A 194 0.65 22.13 6.30
N THR A 195 0.19 23.38 6.22
CA THR A 195 -0.44 23.98 5.03
C THR A 195 0.46 24.99 4.32
N ASP A 196 1.72 25.11 4.74
CA ASP A 196 2.68 26.04 4.20
C ASP A 196 2.94 25.76 2.70
N LYS A 197 2.82 26.83 1.90
CA LYS A 197 3.02 26.81 0.45
C LYS A 197 4.50 26.80 0.04
N THR A 198 5.43 26.95 1.00
CA THR A 198 6.88 26.95 0.76
C THR A 198 7.49 25.55 0.71
N LEU A 199 6.73 24.51 1.09
CA LEU A 199 7.06 23.13 0.72
C LEU A 199 7.12 23.08 -0.80
N GLY A 200 8.11 22.39 -1.36
CA GLY A 200 8.45 22.56 -2.77
C GLY A 200 9.40 21.51 -3.30
N ASN A 201 10.23 20.94 -2.42
CA ASN A 201 11.15 19.86 -2.75
C ASN A 201 11.04 18.73 -1.74
N SER A 202 10.44 17.63 -2.18
CA SER A 202 10.13 16.45 -1.37
C SER A 202 11.34 15.66 -0.88
N TYR A 203 12.56 16.04 -1.29
CA TYR A 203 13.83 15.46 -0.84
C TYR A 203 14.55 16.36 0.18
N THR A 204 14.19 17.64 0.28
CA THR A 204 14.72 18.57 1.29
C THR A 204 13.71 18.86 2.40
N ASP A 205 12.42 18.72 2.12
CA ASP A 205 11.37 18.69 3.15
C ASP A 205 11.58 17.51 4.11
N ASP A 206 10.98 17.56 5.31
CA ASP A 206 10.99 16.41 6.21
C ASP A 206 10.41 15.18 5.51
N ILE A 207 11.15 14.09 5.54
CA ILE A 207 10.74 12.79 4.99
C ILE A 207 10.29 11.93 6.16
N LEU A 208 9.04 11.46 6.12
CA LEU A 208 8.53 10.62 7.19
C LEU A 208 8.89 9.16 6.94
N TYR A 209 9.22 8.45 8.01
CA TYR A 209 9.58 7.04 7.97
C TYR A 209 8.60 6.26 8.84
N ALA A 210 7.98 5.22 8.31
CA ALA A 210 7.14 4.32 9.11
C ALA A 210 7.78 2.95 9.27
N PHE A 211 7.73 2.41 10.49
CA PHE A 211 8.25 1.09 10.83
C PHE A 211 7.52 0.53 12.04
N GLY A 212 7.10 -0.74 11.99
CA GLY A 212 6.47 -1.41 13.13
C GLY A 212 5.26 -0.67 13.71
N GLY A 213 4.44 -0.04 12.85
CA GLY A 213 3.26 0.74 13.27
C GLY A 213 3.57 2.13 13.86
N ARG A 214 4.83 2.56 13.90
CA ARG A 214 5.26 3.89 14.33
C ARG A 214 5.64 4.74 13.13
N ILE A 215 5.51 6.05 13.25
CA ILE A 215 5.92 7.03 12.25
C ILE A 215 6.90 8.03 12.87
N PHE A 216 7.94 8.39 12.12
CA PHE A 216 9.03 9.26 12.51
C PHE A 216 9.14 10.42 11.52
N ARG A 217 9.43 11.63 12.02
CA ARG A 217 9.50 12.85 11.20
C ARG A 217 10.76 12.94 10.34
N THR A 218 11.90 12.56 10.88
CA THR A 218 13.19 12.58 10.19
C THR A 218 13.98 11.30 10.49
N TRP A 219 15.07 11.08 9.75
CA TRP A 219 15.95 9.94 10.00
C TRP A 219 16.70 10.06 11.33
N GLU A 220 16.99 11.28 11.79
CA GLU A 220 17.55 11.51 13.12
C GLU A 220 16.58 11.06 14.22
N ASN A 221 15.27 11.28 14.06
CA ASN A 221 14.27 10.74 14.97
C ASN A 221 14.24 9.19 14.92
N VAL A 222 14.36 8.59 13.74
CA VAL A 222 14.50 7.12 13.59
C VAL A 222 15.72 6.62 14.35
N ARG A 223 16.87 7.26 14.13
CA ARG A 223 18.15 6.93 14.76
C ARG A 223 18.07 7.01 16.29
N LYS A 224 17.51 8.10 16.82
CA LYS A 224 17.28 8.31 18.26
C LYS A 224 16.38 7.20 18.83
N ALA A 225 15.23 6.95 18.19
CA ALA A 225 14.29 5.93 18.65
C ALA A 225 14.90 4.50 18.60
N ALA A 226 15.74 4.21 17.61
CA ALA A 226 16.43 2.92 17.51
C ALA A 226 17.43 2.71 18.67
N ILE A 227 18.20 3.74 19.03
CA ILE A 227 19.12 3.70 20.16
C ILE A 227 18.34 3.58 21.47
N GLU A 228 17.29 4.39 21.67
CA GLU A 228 16.43 4.30 22.86
C GLU A 228 15.78 2.92 23.02
N ALA A 229 15.28 2.34 21.93
CA ALA A 229 14.68 1.00 21.93
C ALA A 229 15.68 -0.13 22.23
N ALA A 230 16.98 0.11 21.99
CA ALA A 230 18.05 -0.81 22.35
C ALA A 230 18.51 -0.67 23.81
N ALA A 231 17.94 0.27 24.57
CA ALA A 231 18.15 0.46 26.00
C ALA A 231 19.64 0.41 26.42
N PRO A 232 20.48 1.34 25.91
CA PRO A 232 21.91 1.35 26.22
C PRO A 232 22.15 1.56 27.71
N LYS A 233 23.07 0.78 28.28
CA LYS A 233 23.53 0.90 29.66
C LYS A 233 24.85 1.64 29.69
N ILE A 234 24.82 2.86 30.20
CA ILE A 234 25.97 3.76 30.27
C ILE A 234 26.43 3.86 31.72
N THR A 235 27.73 3.67 31.95
CA THR A 235 28.34 3.67 33.30
C THR A 235 29.46 4.69 33.35
N TRP A 236 29.55 5.43 34.46
CA TRP A 236 30.72 6.28 34.75
C TRP A 236 31.82 5.41 35.34
N ILE A 237 32.98 5.40 34.70
CA ILE A 237 34.18 4.72 35.15
C ILE A 237 35.15 5.76 35.70
N ILE A 238 35.62 5.55 36.92
CA ILE A 238 36.62 6.43 37.56
C ILE A 238 38.00 6.01 37.08
N ASP A 239 38.71 6.93 36.44
CA ASP A 239 40.08 6.72 35.96
C ASP A 239 41.11 7.10 37.03
N ASP A 240 40.79 8.08 37.88
CA ASP A 240 41.64 8.53 38.98
C ASP A 240 40.81 8.76 40.25
N GLU A 241 40.98 7.87 41.22
CA GLU A 241 40.29 7.92 42.51
C GLU A 241 40.59 9.17 43.33
N LYS A 242 41.74 9.84 43.11
CA LYS A 242 42.12 11.04 43.86
C LYS A 242 41.45 12.30 43.34
N THR A 243 41.24 12.37 42.03
CA THR A 243 40.63 13.55 41.38
C THR A 243 39.15 13.34 41.07
N GLY A 244 38.67 12.09 41.12
CA GLY A 244 37.32 11.73 40.68
C GLY A 244 37.15 11.84 39.15
N ALA A 245 38.24 12.07 38.42
CA ALA A 245 38.23 12.09 36.97
C ALA A 245 37.87 10.71 36.42
N GLY A 246 37.12 10.68 35.34
CA GLY A 246 36.60 9.46 34.76
C GLY A 246 36.04 9.70 33.36
N HIS A 247 35.48 8.64 32.79
CA HIS A 247 34.84 8.66 31.50
C HIS A 247 33.55 7.84 31.50
N TRP A 248 32.69 8.12 30.53
CA TRP A 248 31.49 7.33 30.30
C TRP A 248 31.81 6.13 29.40
N GLU A 249 31.35 4.95 29.80
CA GLU A 249 31.48 3.70 29.04
C GLU A 249 30.11 3.11 28.69
N LEU A 250 29.97 2.61 27.45
CA LEU A 250 28.79 1.88 26.99
C LEU A 250 28.96 0.40 27.34
N SER A 251 28.41 0.00 28.49
CA SER A 251 28.56 -1.35 29.03
C SER A 251 27.65 -2.40 28.38
N GLU A 252 26.46 -2.00 27.90
CA GLU A 252 25.49 -2.92 27.29
C GLU A 252 24.58 -2.17 26.32
N ILE A 253 24.14 -2.85 25.25
CA ILE A 253 23.10 -2.35 24.34
C ILE A 253 22.45 -3.53 23.61
N ASN A 254 21.12 -3.57 23.59
CA ASN A 254 20.36 -4.64 22.95
C ASN A 254 20.29 -4.46 21.43
N ARG A 255 21.32 -4.98 20.73
CA ARG A 255 21.40 -4.96 19.26
C ARG A 255 20.44 -5.92 18.56
N THR A 256 19.73 -6.76 19.30
CA THR A 256 18.72 -7.68 18.73
C THR A 256 17.35 -7.02 18.55
N ASN A 257 17.15 -5.82 19.12
CA ASN A 257 15.93 -5.05 18.94
C ASN A 257 15.64 -4.82 17.44
N SER A 258 14.41 -5.08 17.00
CA SER A 258 14.05 -5.03 15.57
C SER A 258 14.30 -3.66 14.93
N LEU A 259 13.98 -2.57 15.62
CA LEU A 259 14.24 -1.21 15.12
C LEU A 259 15.75 -0.91 15.09
N TYR A 260 16.51 -1.34 16.10
CA TYR A 260 17.97 -1.19 16.09
C TYR A 260 18.60 -1.92 14.91
N LYS A 261 18.22 -3.18 14.69
CA LYS A 261 18.68 -4.00 13.56
C LYS A 261 18.31 -3.37 12.22
N ALA A 262 17.10 -2.86 12.07
CA ALA A 262 16.65 -2.23 10.83
C ALA A 262 17.50 -0.99 10.49
N VAL A 263 17.92 -0.22 11.50
CA VAL A 263 18.70 1.01 11.30
C VAL A 263 20.20 0.74 11.13
N PHE A 264 20.79 -0.09 11.99
CA PHE A 264 22.24 -0.29 12.10
C PHE A 264 22.74 -1.66 11.62
N GLY A 265 21.86 -2.53 11.14
CA GLY A 265 22.20 -3.88 10.69
C GLY A 265 22.39 -4.90 11.82
N ASP A 266 22.69 -6.13 11.43
CA ASP A 266 23.00 -7.22 12.36
C ASP A 266 24.27 -6.90 13.13
N ASP A 267 24.11 -6.58 14.42
CA ASP A 267 25.23 -6.36 15.33
C ASP A 267 26.09 -5.13 15.00
N GLY A 268 25.58 -4.18 14.21
CA GLY A 268 26.31 -2.95 13.87
C GLY A 268 26.39 -1.93 15.01
N GLY A 269 27.48 -1.18 15.05
CA GLY A 269 27.66 -0.06 15.97
C GLY A 269 26.84 1.16 15.58
N CYS A 270 26.28 1.85 16.56
CA CYS A 270 25.52 3.07 16.31
C CYS A 270 26.39 4.33 16.24
N GLY A 271 27.70 4.29 16.49
CA GLY A 271 28.57 5.47 16.52
C GLY A 271 28.24 6.41 17.68
N ASN A 272 28.43 7.73 17.48
CA ASN A 272 28.25 8.72 18.54
C ASN A 272 26.77 9.03 18.81
N PHE A 273 26.36 9.05 20.07
CA PHE A 273 25.02 9.47 20.47
C PHE A 273 25.02 10.24 21.78
N LYS A 274 23.98 11.09 21.93
CA LYS A 274 23.75 11.89 23.13
C LYS A 274 22.93 11.10 24.13
N PHE A 275 23.18 11.31 25.41
CA PHE A 275 22.37 10.80 26.52
C PHE A 275 22.23 11.86 27.61
N THR A 276 21.19 11.72 28.43
CA THR A 276 20.96 12.59 29.59
C THR A 276 21.25 11.81 30.87
N TYR A 277 21.95 12.44 31.80
CA TYR A 277 22.21 11.87 33.13
C TYR A 277 21.91 12.89 34.23
N VAL A 278 21.78 12.38 35.46
CA VAL A 278 21.66 13.20 36.67
C VAL A 278 22.83 12.88 37.58
N GLU A 279 23.38 13.90 38.22
CA GLU A 279 24.45 13.71 39.20
C GLU A 279 23.88 13.29 40.55
N LYS A 280 24.69 12.56 41.32
CA LYS A 280 24.36 12.16 42.69
C LYS A 280 25.39 12.73 43.66
N ASP A 281 24.93 13.13 44.84
CA ASP A 281 25.80 13.55 45.93
C ASP A 281 26.58 12.37 46.54
N ALA A 282 27.46 12.66 47.50
CA ALA A 282 28.26 11.65 48.20
C ALA A 282 27.45 10.59 48.96
N ASN A 283 26.15 10.84 49.20
CA ASN A 283 25.23 9.91 49.85
C ASN A 283 24.35 9.14 48.84
N GLY A 284 24.55 9.38 47.54
CA GLY A 284 23.78 8.73 46.47
C GLY A 284 22.45 9.40 46.14
N ASN A 285 22.15 10.57 46.71
CA ASN A 285 20.92 11.31 46.41
C ASN A 285 21.08 12.10 45.11
N VAL A 286 20.03 12.15 44.30
CA VAL A 286 20.01 12.95 43.06
C VAL A 286 20.10 14.44 43.38
N ILE A 287 21.02 15.15 42.71
CA ILE A 287 21.17 16.60 42.87
C ILE A 287 19.99 17.30 42.18
N THR A 288 19.37 18.24 42.88
CA THR A 288 18.16 18.95 42.43
C THR A 288 18.37 20.46 42.37
N ASP A 289 17.55 21.14 41.55
CA ASP A 289 17.47 22.59 41.49
C ASP A 289 16.75 23.18 42.72
N LYS A 290 16.56 24.50 42.72
CA LYS A 290 15.92 25.22 43.83
C LYS A 290 14.45 24.83 44.06
N ASP A 291 13.82 24.24 43.05
CA ASP A 291 12.42 23.81 43.05
C ASP A 291 12.29 22.29 43.30
N GLY A 292 13.40 21.59 43.53
CA GLY A 292 13.45 20.16 43.81
C GLY A 292 13.44 19.26 42.57
N ASN A 293 13.62 19.80 41.37
CA ASN A 293 13.70 18.99 40.14
C ASN A 293 15.13 18.47 39.92
N PRO A 294 15.31 17.22 39.47
CA PRO A 294 16.63 16.69 39.12
C PRO A 294 17.35 17.57 38.09
N ILE A 295 18.59 17.95 38.39
CA ILE A 295 19.44 18.64 37.43
C ILE A 295 19.89 17.64 36.38
N LYS A 296 19.53 17.90 35.12
CA LYS A 296 19.85 17.06 33.97
C LYS A 296 21.08 17.61 33.25
N HIS A 297 22.03 16.72 32.96
CA HIS A 297 23.23 16.98 32.18
C HIS A 297 23.18 16.19 30.87
N GLU A 298 23.82 16.72 29.83
CA GLU A 298 23.98 16.02 28.56
C GLU A 298 25.39 15.47 28.43
N GLY A 299 25.49 14.19 28.08
CA GLY A 299 26.74 13.52 27.72
C GLY A 299 26.73 13.08 26.26
N VAL A 300 27.92 12.88 25.70
CA VAL A 300 28.13 12.24 24.39
C VAL A 300 28.99 11.02 24.61
N ILE A 301 28.57 9.89 24.04
CA ILE A 301 29.33 8.65 24.09
C ILE A 301 29.42 8.05 22.68
N ALA A 302 30.50 7.31 22.43
CA ALA A 302 30.70 6.56 21.21
C ALA A 302 30.42 5.07 21.47
N ASP A 303 29.56 4.47 20.64
CA ASP A 303 29.58 3.01 20.49
C ASP A 303 30.88 2.63 19.76
N THR A 304 31.77 1.92 20.46
CA THR A 304 33.08 1.50 19.95
C THR A 304 32.98 0.39 18.91
N LYS A 305 31.80 -0.21 18.74
CA LYS A 305 31.56 -1.21 17.72
C LYS A 305 31.62 -0.59 16.32
N PRO A 306 32.22 -1.26 15.32
CA PRO A 306 32.25 -0.75 13.96
C PRO A 306 30.84 -0.51 13.39
N THR A 307 30.65 0.62 12.73
CA THR A 307 29.48 0.86 11.90
C THR A 307 29.54 -0.05 10.67
N LEU A 308 28.43 -0.71 10.35
CA LEU A 308 28.36 -1.56 9.16
C LEU A 308 28.04 -0.75 7.90
N GLU A 309 28.76 -1.07 6.83
CA GLU A 309 28.45 -0.61 5.48
C GLU A 309 27.13 -1.23 5.00
N ASN A 310 26.47 -0.59 4.03
CA ASN A 310 25.21 -1.07 3.43
C ASN A 310 24.01 -1.17 4.40
N THR A 311 24.07 -0.51 5.54
CA THR A 311 22.91 -0.35 6.44
C THR A 311 22.03 0.82 6.00
N ALA A 312 20.78 0.81 6.46
CA ALA A 312 19.85 1.92 6.24
C ALA A 312 20.45 3.25 6.73
N ASN A 313 21.06 3.25 7.92
CA ASN A 313 21.70 4.44 8.46
C ASN A 313 22.94 4.89 7.66
N ALA A 314 23.80 3.95 7.23
CA ALA A 314 24.98 4.30 6.44
C ALA A 314 24.59 4.90 5.08
N ALA A 315 23.64 4.27 4.38
CA ALA A 315 23.18 4.73 3.08
C ALA A 315 22.47 6.10 3.18
N TRP A 316 21.61 6.29 4.19
CA TRP A 316 20.96 7.57 4.43
C TRP A 316 21.99 8.67 4.74
N THR A 317 22.97 8.38 5.60
CA THR A 317 24.02 9.34 6.00
C THR A 317 24.87 9.76 4.80
N ALA A 318 25.24 8.81 3.92
CA ALA A 318 25.99 9.11 2.71
C ALA A 318 25.20 10.04 1.77
N TRP A 319 23.91 9.79 1.57
CA TRP A 319 23.03 10.64 0.77
C TRP A 319 22.82 12.03 1.40
N ALA A 320 22.66 12.10 2.73
CA ALA A 320 22.53 13.35 3.45
C ALA A 320 23.80 14.22 3.36
N ASN A 321 24.99 13.60 3.47
CA ASN A 321 26.27 14.28 3.33
C ASN A 321 26.52 14.78 1.90
N ASP A 322 25.91 14.15 0.89
CA ASP A 322 25.91 14.65 -0.50
C ASP A 322 24.85 15.74 -0.76
N GLY A 323 24.21 16.26 0.29
CA GLY A 323 23.24 17.35 0.19
C GLY A 323 21.85 16.90 -0.23
N LYS A 324 21.49 15.62 -0.04
CA LYS A 324 20.16 15.06 -0.35
C LYS A 324 19.71 15.29 -1.80
N LYS A 325 20.62 15.10 -2.77
CA LYS A 325 20.29 15.31 -4.19
C LYS A 325 19.10 14.44 -4.63
N PRO A 326 18.18 14.97 -5.47
CA PRO A 326 16.98 14.24 -5.90
C PRO A 326 17.26 13.13 -6.94
N GLU A 327 18.50 13.00 -7.39
CA GLU A 327 18.96 12.01 -8.36
C GLU A 327 20.35 11.46 -7.99
N GLY A 328 20.73 10.34 -8.63
CA GLY A 328 22.06 9.74 -8.51
C GLY A 328 22.11 8.50 -7.60
N ALA A 329 23.25 7.82 -7.64
CA ALA A 329 23.43 6.50 -7.03
C ALA A 329 23.23 6.48 -5.50
N LEU A 330 23.57 7.58 -4.81
CA LEU A 330 23.39 7.67 -3.35
C LEU A 330 21.91 7.72 -2.95
N LYS A 331 21.06 8.40 -3.73
CA LYS A 331 19.61 8.41 -3.52
C LYS A 331 19.04 6.99 -3.70
N GLU A 332 19.45 6.29 -4.76
CA GLU A 332 19.01 4.91 -5.02
C GLU A 332 19.47 3.95 -3.91
N ALA A 333 20.72 4.09 -3.45
CA ALA A 333 21.27 3.31 -2.37
C ALA A 333 20.52 3.55 -1.04
N PHE A 334 20.21 4.82 -0.73
CA PHE A 334 19.37 5.18 0.41
C PHE A 334 17.99 4.50 0.34
N LYS A 335 17.24 4.72 -0.74
CA LYS A 335 15.89 4.15 -0.87
C LYS A 335 15.92 2.63 -0.78
N THR A 336 16.87 2.00 -1.47
CA THR A 336 17.05 0.54 -1.46
C THR A 336 17.35 0.01 -0.06
N ALA A 337 18.31 0.62 0.66
CA ALA A 337 18.69 0.16 1.99
C ALA A 337 17.57 0.36 3.03
N VAL A 338 16.86 1.50 2.98
CA VAL A 338 15.81 1.85 3.93
C VAL A 338 14.55 0.99 3.70
N THR A 339 14.12 0.81 2.46
CA THR A 339 12.99 -0.09 2.15
C THR A 339 13.31 -1.56 2.40
N LYS A 340 14.55 -2.01 2.12
CA LYS A 340 15.01 -3.35 2.49
C LYS A 340 15.00 -3.59 4.01
N ALA A 341 15.17 -2.52 4.79
CA ALA A 341 15.01 -2.53 6.25
C ALA A 341 13.54 -2.38 6.71
N GLU A 342 12.58 -2.60 5.81
CA GLU A 342 11.12 -2.57 6.05
C GLU A 342 10.56 -1.20 6.45
N PHE A 343 11.29 -0.12 6.23
CA PHE A 343 10.75 1.23 6.40
C PHE A 343 9.94 1.66 5.18
N THR A 344 8.75 2.20 5.42
CA THR A 344 7.99 2.94 4.42
C THR A 344 8.40 4.42 4.43
N ILE A 345 8.66 4.99 3.25
CA ILE A 345 9.14 6.37 3.11
C ILE A 345 8.01 7.27 2.56
N TYR A 346 7.53 8.22 3.35
CA TYR A 346 6.53 9.20 2.90
C TYR A 346 7.18 10.55 2.65
N GLN A 347 7.10 10.98 1.40
CA GLN A 347 7.59 12.28 0.96
C GLN A 347 6.42 13.24 0.73
N SER A 348 6.63 14.52 1.03
CA SER A 348 5.65 15.57 0.79
C SER A 348 5.28 15.65 -0.69
N SER A 349 4.05 16.08 -0.98
CA SER A 349 3.64 16.51 -2.31
C SER A 349 2.57 17.58 -2.22
N TYR A 350 2.34 18.23 -3.36
CA TYR A 350 1.22 19.12 -3.57
C TYR A 350 0.07 18.38 -4.26
N ASP A 351 -1.14 18.57 -3.74
CA ASP A 351 -2.39 18.17 -4.39
C ASP A 351 -3.44 19.24 -4.09
N GLU A 352 -3.78 20.05 -5.10
CA GLU A 352 -4.70 21.18 -4.93
C GLU A 352 -6.10 20.71 -4.48
N GLU A 353 -6.59 19.63 -5.07
CA GLU A 353 -7.93 19.09 -4.81
C GLU A 353 -8.07 18.53 -3.39
N LEU A 354 -6.96 18.08 -2.79
CA LEU A 354 -6.90 17.60 -1.40
C LEU A 354 -6.32 18.66 -0.43
N GLY A 355 -6.36 19.94 -0.79
CA GLY A 355 -6.01 21.04 0.12
C GLY A 355 -4.51 21.33 0.21
N GLY A 356 -3.78 21.14 -0.89
CA GLY A 356 -2.41 21.64 -1.11
C GLY A 356 -1.30 20.71 -0.64
N TRP A 357 -0.28 21.27 0.01
CA TRP A 357 0.86 20.48 0.51
C TRP A 357 0.46 19.52 1.63
N GLY A 358 1.16 18.39 1.71
CA GLY A 358 1.00 17.39 2.75
C GLY A 358 1.64 16.05 2.40
N TYR A 359 1.34 15.04 3.21
CA TYR A 359 1.75 13.65 2.99
C TYR A 359 0.56 12.83 2.55
N TYR A 360 0.76 12.05 1.50
CA TYR A 360 -0.31 11.33 0.82
C TYR A 360 0.08 9.87 0.66
N CYS A 361 -0.93 8.99 0.72
CA CYS A 361 -0.77 7.57 0.51
C CYS A 361 -1.92 6.99 -0.32
N TYR A 362 -1.70 5.78 -0.83
CA TYR A 362 -2.65 5.04 -1.64
C TYR A 362 -3.12 3.78 -0.92
N TYR A 363 -4.39 3.45 -1.14
CA TYR A 363 -5.01 2.23 -0.70
C TYR A 363 -5.54 1.50 -1.93
N TYR A 364 -5.10 0.26 -2.15
CA TYR A 364 -5.49 -0.53 -3.31
C TYR A 364 -6.58 -1.52 -2.91
N TYR A 365 -7.66 -1.55 -3.67
CA TYR A 365 -8.75 -2.51 -3.53
C TYR A 365 -8.99 -3.20 -4.87
N TRP A 366 -8.87 -4.52 -4.93
CA TRP A 366 -9.19 -5.31 -6.12
C TRP A 366 -10.67 -5.70 -6.08
N ASN A 367 -11.39 -5.43 -7.18
CA ASN A 367 -12.83 -5.62 -7.24
C ASN A 367 -13.19 -7.11 -7.20
N ARG A 368 -14.01 -7.50 -6.22
CA ARG A 368 -14.48 -8.87 -6.07
C ARG A 368 -15.84 -9.09 -6.75
N HIS A 369 -15.98 -10.22 -7.45
CA HIS A 369 -17.19 -10.68 -8.12
C HIS A 369 -17.74 -11.96 -7.49
N ASN A 370 -17.09 -13.11 -7.70
CA ASN A 370 -17.44 -14.37 -7.04
C ASN A 370 -16.63 -14.57 -5.74
N ASP A 371 -16.88 -13.69 -4.77
CA ASP A 371 -16.24 -13.72 -3.45
C ASP A 371 -16.57 -15.02 -2.70
N ASN A 372 -15.53 -15.75 -2.31
CA ASN A 372 -15.67 -17.01 -1.57
C ASN A 372 -15.81 -16.80 -0.05
N LEU A 373 -15.75 -15.55 0.42
CA LEU A 373 -15.82 -15.10 1.81
C LEU A 373 -14.69 -15.65 2.69
N ASN A 374 -13.60 -16.11 2.09
CA ASN A 374 -12.44 -16.70 2.75
C ASN A 374 -11.15 -15.99 2.31
N ASN A 375 -10.88 -14.85 2.94
CA ASN A 375 -9.66 -14.08 2.71
C ASN A 375 -8.40 -14.96 2.82
N GLY A 376 -7.47 -14.77 1.90
CA GLY A 376 -6.24 -15.57 1.78
C GLY A 376 -6.37 -16.80 0.86
N VAL A 377 -7.60 -17.21 0.47
CA VAL A 377 -7.83 -18.29 -0.49
C VAL A 377 -8.43 -17.71 -1.76
N MET A 378 -7.75 -17.89 -2.90
CA MET A 378 -8.22 -17.41 -4.19
C MET A 378 -9.29 -18.36 -4.79
N GLY A 379 -10.46 -17.83 -5.13
CA GLY A 379 -11.55 -18.53 -5.80
C GLY A 379 -11.62 -18.31 -7.32
N PRO A 380 -12.36 -19.15 -8.07
CA PRO A 380 -12.65 -18.93 -9.49
C PRO A 380 -13.43 -17.64 -9.72
N MET A 381 -12.96 -16.78 -10.64
CA MET A 381 -13.58 -15.48 -10.95
C MET A 381 -13.85 -14.60 -9.71
N GLU A 382 -13.02 -14.72 -8.69
CA GLU A 382 -13.14 -13.91 -7.49
C GLU A 382 -12.83 -12.45 -7.78
N PHE A 383 -11.74 -12.15 -8.48
CA PHE A 383 -11.36 -10.81 -8.91
C PHE A 383 -11.71 -10.62 -10.39
N ALA A 384 -12.91 -10.12 -10.63
CA ALA A 384 -13.45 -9.92 -11.96
C ALA A 384 -14.38 -8.72 -12.01
N VAL A 385 -14.57 -8.20 -13.22
CA VAL A 385 -15.66 -7.29 -13.56
C VAL A 385 -16.41 -7.94 -14.70
N VAL A 386 -17.64 -8.37 -14.45
CA VAL A 386 -18.52 -8.97 -15.44
C VAL A 386 -19.51 -7.91 -15.92
N ARG A 387 -19.78 -7.90 -17.23
CA ARG A 387 -20.76 -6.97 -17.81
C ARG A 387 -22.14 -7.16 -17.16
N ASN A 388 -22.93 -6.10 -17.10
CA ASN A 388 -24.30 -6.15 -16.57
C ASN A 388 -24.35 -6.52 -15.07
N ASN A 389 -23.35 -6.09 -14.30
CA ASN A 389 -23.32 -6.12 -12.84
C ASN A 389 -23.08 -4.73 -12.25
N VAL A 390 -23.60 -4.49 -11.06
CA VAL A 390 -23.33 -3.30 -10.24
C VAL A 390 -22.51 -3.71 -9.03
N TYR A 391 -21.33 -3.10 -8.88
CA TYR A 391 -20.44 -3.31 -7.74
C TYR A 391 -20.60 -2.15 -6.75
N LYS A 392 -21.26 -2.39 -5.62
CA LYS A 392 -21.40 -1.41 -4.54
C LYS A 392 -20.22 -1.52 -3.61
N LEU A 393 -19.46 -0.44 -3.46
CA LEU A 393 -18.28 -0.38 -2.62
C LEU A 393 -18.49 0.59 -1.46
N ALA A 394 -18.08 0.20 -0.26
CA ALA A 394 -17.97 1.12 0.88
C ALA A 394 -16.70 0.84 1.68
N VAL A 395 -15.91 1.88 1.92
CA VAL A 395 -14.75 1.81 2.82
C VAL A 395 -15.28 1.89 4.25
N THR A 396 -15.17 0.80 5.01
CA THR A 396 -15.72 0.71 6.38
C THR A 396 -14.67 0.84 7.46
N LYS A 397 -13.39 0.61 7.12
CA LYS A 397 -12.27 0.71 8.07
C LYS A 397 -10.97 1.01 7.35
N ILE A 398 -10.13 1.84 7.97
CA ILE A 398 -8.70 1.99 7.62
C ILE A 398 -7.90 1.42 8.80
N SER A 399 -7.06 0.42 8.53
CA SER A 399 -6.34 -0.33 9.58
C SER A 399 -4.92 0.18 9.81
N ARG A 400 -4.29 0.77 8.79
CA ARG A 400 -2.93 1.32 8.84
C ARG A 400 -2.74 2.39 7.76
N LEU A 401 -1.60 3.08 7.77
CA LEU A 401 -1.21 3.98 6.67
C LEU A 401 -1.04 3.17 5.37
N GLY A 402 -1.53 3.72 4.25
CA GLY A 402 -1.46 3.10 2.92
C GLY A 402 -0.08 3.16 2.29
N HIS A 403 0.03 2.62 1.07
CA HIS A 403 1.26 2.64 0.27
C HIS A 403 1.71 4.08 -0.05
N PRO A 404 3.01 4.38 -0.06
CA PRO A 404 3.50 5.69 -0.46
C PRO A 404 3.23 5.92 -1.95
N ARG A 405 3.09 7.18 -2.36
CA ARG A 405 2.80 7.52 -3.76
C ARG A 405 3.88 7.10 -4.76
N ILE A 406 5.12 7.00 -4.29
CA ILE A 406 6.27 6.60 -5.08
C ILE A 406 6.56 5.14 -4.72
N SER A 407 6.37 4.21 -5.66
CA SER A 407 6.47 2.78 -5.38
C SER A 407 7.84 2.33 -4.86
N GLU A 408 8.93 3.03 -5.23
CA GLU A 408 10.28 2.77 -4.71
C GLU A 408 10.42 3.00 -3.20
N ASN A 409 9.49 3.75 -2.60
CA ASN A 409 9.50 4.08 -1.19
C ASN A 409 8.75 3.06 -0.33
N ASP A 410 8.17 2.04 -0.97
CA ASP A 410 7.30 1.06 -0.36
C ASP A 410 8.05 -0.26 -0.13
N PRO A 411 8.23 -0.72 1.13
CA PRO A 411 8.83 -2.03 1.40
C PRO A 411 7.98 -3.18 0.86
N ASP A 412 6.66 -3.03 0.80
CA ASP A 412 5.77 -4.06 0.26
C ASP A 412 5.95 -4.22 -1.25
N LYS A 413 6.35 -3.13 -1.94
CA LYS A 413 6.60 -3.03 -3.38
C LYS A 413 5.66 -3.91 -4.23
N PRO A 414 4.35 -3.61 -4.32
CA PRO A 414 3.42 -4.39 -5.14
C PRO A 414 3.94 -4.51 -6.57
N THR A 415 4.06 -5.75 -7.04
CA THR A 415 4.51 -6.06 -8.40
C THR A 415 3.34 -6.49 -9.27
N PRO A 416 3.48 -6.38 -10.61
CA PRO A 416 2.50 -6.87 -11.57
C PRO A 416 2.06 -8.33 -11.35
N GLY A 417 3.01 -9.25 -11.16
CA GLY A 417 2.77 -10.69 -11.02
C GLY A 417 2.29 -11.15 -9.63
N ARG A 418 2.11 -10.24 -8.67
CA ARG A 418 1.68 -10.60 -7.31
C ARG A 418 0.17 -10.92 -7.32
N PRO A 419 -0.29 -12.01 -6.68
CA PRO A 419 -1.70 -12.36 -6.57
C PRO A 419 -2.54 -11.24 -5.97
N ASP A 420 -3.81 -11.14 -6.41
CA ASP A 420 -4.76 -10.14 -5.90
C ASP A 420 -5.20 -10.43 -4.46
N GLU A 421 -5.28 -11.71 -4.11
CA GLU A 421 -5.63 -12.17 -2.76
C GLU A 421 -4.45 -11.97 -1.81
N LYS A 422 -4.70 -11.31 -0.67
CA LYS A 422 -3.70 -11.07 0.38
C LYS A 422 -4.32 -11.14 1.76
N GLU A 423 -3.54 -11.63 2.71
CA GLU A 423 -3.91 -11.61 4.14
C GLU A 423 -3.74 -10.20 4.77
N ASP A 424 -2.92 -9.33 4.15
CA ASP A 424 -2.62 -8.00 4.67
C ASP A 424 -3.71 -6.96 4.38
N VAL A 425 -4.47 -6.60 5.42
CA VAL A 425 -5.57 -5.63 5.30
C VAL A 425 -5.07 -4.21 5.64
N TYR A 426 -4.89 -3.38 4.62
CA TYR A 426 -4.66 -1.93 4.77
C TYR A 426 -5.97 -1.15 5.02
N LEU A 427 -7.00 -1.53 4.27
CA LEU A 427 -8.37 -1.04 4.41
C LEU A 427 -9.36 -2.20 4.32
N THR A 428 -10.54 -2.02 4.91
CA THR A 428 -11.69 -2.91 4.71
C THR A 428 -12.69 -2.23 3.80
N VAL A 429 -13.00 -2.89 2.68
CA VAL A 429 -14.05 -2.47 1.74
C VAL A 429 -15.13 -3.54 1.74
N THR A 430 -16.38 -3.14 2.00
CA THR A 430 -17.52 -4.02 1.76
C THR A 430 -17.92 -3.90 0.30
N ALA A 431 -17.95 -5.04 -0.41
CA ALA A 431 -18.38 -5.12 -1.79
C ALA A 431 -19.68 -5.94 -1.88
N GLN A 432 -20.65 -5.42 -2.63
CA GLN A 432 -21.87 -6.15 -2.94
C GLN A 432 -22.08 -6.14 -4.45
N VAL A 433 -22.16 -7.33 -5.04
CA VAL A 433 -22.48 -7.52 -6.45
C VAL A 433 -23.99 -7.63 -6.61
N LEU A 434 -24.56 -6.79 -7.47
CA LEU A 434 -25.97 -6.82 -7.82
C LEU A 434 -26.13 -7.06 -9.32
N PRO A 435 -27.12 -7.85 -9.75
CA PRO A 435 -27.40 -8.00 -11.18
C PRO A 435 -27.88 -6.67 -11.74
N TRP A 436 -27.43 -6.25 -12.91
CA TRP A 436 -27.99 -5.07 -13.58
C TRP A 436 -29.33 -5.45 -14.21
N VAL A 437 -30.44 -5.06 -13.60
CA VAL A 437 -31.77 -5.26 -14.19
C VAL A 437 -31.99 -4.28 -15.34
N VAL A 438 -32.65 -4.80 -16.38
CA VAL A 438 -32.97 -4.12 -17.64
C VAL A 438 -33.56 -2.73 -17.38
N ARG A 439 -32.88 -1.67 -17.83
CA ARG A 439 -33.58 -0.41 -18.14
C ARG A 439 -34.60 -0.77 -19.21
N VAL A 440 -35.87 -0.39 -19.04
CA VAL A 440 -36.87 -0.49 -20.11
C VAL A 440 -36.33 0.26 -21.33
N ASN A 441 -35.64 -0.46 -22.21
CA ASN A 441 -35.12 0.03 -23.47
C ASN A 441 -36.28 -0.10 -24.44
N ASN A 442 -37.13 0.93 -24.50
CA ASN A 442 -38.08 1.10 -25.59
C ASN A 442 -37.29 1.42 -26.87
N ILE A 443 -36.65 0.40 -27.44
CA ILE A 443 -36.10 0.46 -28.78
C ILE A 443 -37.26 0.06 -29.70
N GLU A 444 -37.93 1.06 -30.26
CA GLU A 444 -38.81 0.86 -31.41
C GLU A 444 -37.93 0.54 -32.63
N PHE A 445 -38.25 -0.55 -33.33
CA PHE A 445 -37.58 -0.98 -34.56
C PHE A 445 -38.27 -0.42 -35.79
#